data_AF-A0A353MG44-F1
#
_entry.id   AF-A0A353MG44-F1
#
_cell.length_a   1.000
_cell.length_b   1.000
_cell.length_c   1.000
_cell.angle_alpha   90.00
_cell.angle_beta   90.00
_cell.angle_gamma   90.00
#
_symmetry.space_group_name_H-M   'P 1'
#
loop_
_entity.id
_entity.type
_entity.pdbx_description
1 polymer ?
#
loop_
_entity_poly.entity_id
_entity_poly.type
_entity_poly.pdbx_seq_one_letter_code
_entity_poly.pdbx_strand_id
1 'polypeptide(L)'
;MYKRVIFLVLLSLTLAHIAYALPTTVTFTANNFTNHMGNPAPTDPVTGSITYDTLGDWSTGNPVLSVNLDINGYNYTASNVNAGINGSDILIGGTLSGITGISWATDDFWLIYTNNTPDSFFYSVSGTADVWSSNVFSQFSVQEGAAPVPEPGTMMLLGAGFLGLAVLGKRRKNV
;
A
#
# COMPACT_ATOMS: atom_id res chain seq x y z
N MET A 1 17.60 -22.94 -40.95
CA MET A 1 17.00 -21.59 -40.86
C MET A 1 15.90 -21.49 -39.79
N TYR A 2 15.02 -22.49 -39.67
CA TYR A 2 13.92 -22.54 -38.69
C TYR A 2 14.35 -22.50 -37.22
N LYS A 3 15.48 -23.12 -36.85
CA LYS A 3 15.98 -23.16 -35.46
C LYS A 3 16.30 -21.77 -34.86
N ARG A 4 16.69 -20.78 -35.67
CA ARG A 4 17.02 -19.41 -35.19
C ARG A 4 15.78 -18.53 -35.00
N VAL A 5 14.72 -18.78 -35.75
CA VAL A 5 13.44 -18.04 -35.63
C VAL A 5 12.67 -18.51 -34.40
N ILE A 6 12.65 -19.83 -34.15
CA ILE A 6 12.04 -20.42 -32.94
C ILE A 6 12.73 -19.90 -31.67
N PHE A 7 14.05 -19.74 -31.68
CA PHE A 7 14.80 -19.22 -30.54
C PHE A 7 14.48 -17.75 -30.21
N LEU A 8 14.29 -16.89 -31.22
CA LEU A 8 13.91 -15.48 -31.01
C LEU A 8 12.48 -15.32 -30.52
N VAL A 9 11.53 -16.15 -31.02
CA VAL A 9 10.15 -16.16 -30.54
C VAL A 9 10.09 -16.63 -29.07
N LEU A 10 10.79 -17.72 -28.73
CA LEU A 10 10.88 -18.20 -27.34
C LEU A 10 11.54 -17.19 -26.40
N LEU A 11 12.60 -16.50 -26.83
CA LEU A 11 13.27 -15.47 -26.04
C LEU A 11 12.36 -14.25 -25.77
N SER A 12 11.51 -13.87 -26.72
CA SER A 12 10.55 -12.78 -26.55
C SER A 12 9.38 -13.13 -25.61
N LEU A 13 9.01 -14.41 -25.50
CA LEU A 13 7.96 -14.90 -24.60
C LEU A 13 8.42 -15.00 -23.13
N THR A 14 9.73 -15.02 -22.87
CA THR A 14 10.29 -15.11 -21.51
C THR A 14 10.57 -13.76 -20.84
N LEU A 15 10.33 -12.63 -21.52
CA LEU A 15 10.89 -11.32 -21.15
C LEU A 15 9.93 -10.34 -20.44
N ALA A 16 8.74 -10.74 -20.01
CA ALA A 16 7.81 -9.78 -19.37
C ALA A 16 7.00 -10.39 -18.23
N HIS A 17 7.68 -10.81 -17.16
CA HIS A 17 7.07 -10.85 -15.84
C HIS A 17 7.86 -9.91 -14.94
N ILE A 18 7.66 -8.60 -15.14
CA ILE A 18 8.05 -7.66 -14.09
C ILE A 18 6.98 -7.82 -13.02
N ALA A 19 7.32 -8.47 -11.91
CA ALA A 19 6.49 -8.47 -10.72
C ALA A 19 6.52 -7.03 -10.15
N TYR A 20 5.52 -6.24 -10.50
CA TYR A 20 5.28 -4.96 -9.83
C TYR A 20 4.47 -5.25 -8.58
N ALA A 21 4.95 -4.77 -7.43
CA ALA A 21 4.12 -4.68 -6.25
C ALA A 21 3.05 -3.60 -6.48
N LEU A 22 1.83 -3.91 -6.08
CA LEU A 22 0.69 -3.02 -6.28
C LEU A 22 0.43 -2.30 -4.95
N PRO A 23 0.34 -0.96 -4.95
CA PRO A 23 -0.01 -0.22 -3.76
C PRO A 23 -1.33 -0.73 -3.19
N THR A 24 -1.38 -0.98 -1.90
CA THR A 24 -2.60 -1.33 -1.18
C THR A 24 -3.14 -0.10 -0.47
N THR A 25 -4.42 0.20 -0.65
CA THR A 25 -5.12 1.29 0.01
C THR A 25 -6.13 0.75 1.02
N VAL A 26 -5.99 1.18 2.26
CA VAL A 26 -6.95 0.93 3.34
C VAL A 26 -7.81 2.17 3.52
N THR A 27 -9.12 1.98 3.62
CA THR A 27 -10.08 3.03 3.98
C THR A 27 -10.91 2.55 5.16
N PHE A 28 -11.12 3.40 6.15
CA PHE A 28 -11.80 3.01 7.37
C PHE A 28 -12.56 4.16 8.02
N THR A 29 -13.59 3.81 8.80
CA THR A 29 -14.25 4.68 9.77
C THR A 29 -14.43 3.88 11.06
N ALA A 30 -13.66 4.23 12.09
CA ALA A 30 -13.75 3.68 13.44
C ALA A 30 -14.61 4.60 14.32
N ASN A 31 -15.44 4.04 15.17
CA ASN A 31 -16.41 4.80 15.96
C ASN A 31 -16.65 4.15 17.34
N ASN A 32 -17.40 4.83 18.22
CA ASN A 32 -17.72 4.33 19.57
C ASN A 32 -16.47 4.10 20.44
N PHE A 33 -15.61 5.11 20.51
CA PHE A 33 -14.35 5.01 21.23
C PHE A 33 -14.56 4.89 22.75
N THR A 34 -13.88 3.93 23.35
CA THR A 34 -13.77 3.80 24.81
C THR A 34 -12.50 4.48 25.30
N ASN A 35 -12.57 5.10 26.48
CA ASN A 35 -11.44 5.78 27.12
C ASN A 35 -10.80 4.90 28.19
N HIS A 36 -9.52 5.13 28.46
CA HIS A 36 -8.77 4.44 29.49
C HIS A 36 -8.66 5.25 30.79
N MET A 37 -8.68 6.58 30.71
CA MET A 37 -8.48 7.50 31.83
C MET A 37 -9.68 8.40 32.15
N GLY A 38 -10.85 8.13 31.55
CA GLY A 38 -12.08 8.88 31.82
C GLY A 38 -12.32 10.09 30.93
N ASN A 39 -11.42 10.41 30.00
CA ASN A 39 -11.60 11.56 29.11
C ASN A 39 -12.45 11.16 27.88
N PRO A 40 -13.44 11.96 27.47
CA PRO A 40 -14.19 11.68 26.25
C PRO A 40 -13.27 11.73 25.02
N ALA A 41 -13.59 10.91 24.01
CA ALA A 41 -12.86 10.86 22.75
C ALA A 41 -12.89 12.22 22.03
N PRO A 42 -11.74 12.86 21.76
CA PRO A 42 -11.67 14.14 21.06
C PRO A 42 -12.17 14.07 19.61
N THR A 43 -12.10 12.90 18.99
CA THR A 43 -12.57 12.65 17.62
C THR A 43 -13.29 11.31 17.59
N ASP A 44 -14.61 11.33 17.38
CA ASP A 44 -15.45 10.14 17.21
C ASP A 44 -16.62 10.50 16.26
N PRO A 45 -16.69 9.94 15.04
CA PRO A 45 -15.83 8.89 14.48
C PRO A 45 -14.48 9.39 13.96
N VAL A 46 -13.51 8.48 13.84
CA VAL A 46 -12.23 8.70 13.12
C VAL A 46 -12.33 8.05 11.75
N THR A 47 -12.09 8.84 10.69
CA THR A 47 -12.09 8.37 9.30
C THR A 47 -10.73 8.61 8.66
N GLY A 48 -10.23 7.64 7.91
CA GLY A 48 -8.95 7.77 7.24
C GLY A 48 -8.80 6.91 5.99
N SER A 49 -7.80 7.26 5.19
CA SER A 49 -7.29 6.45 4.09
C SER A 49 -5.78 6.42 4.10
N ILE A 50 -5.20 5.23 3.97
CA ILE A 50 -3.75 5.02 4.00
C ILE A 50 -3.37 4.10 2.84
N THR A 51 -2.41 4.52 2.03
CA THR A 51 -1.87 3.73 0.94
C THR A 51 -0.43 3.36 1.25
N TYR A 52 -0.10 2.08 1.14
CA TYR A 52 1.24 1.55 1.34
C TYR A 52 1.61 0.58 0.20
N ASP A 53 2.90 0.35 -0.03
CA ASP A 53 3.40 -0.58 -1.06
C ASP A 53 3.59 -2.00 -0.51
N THR A 54 4.72 -2.65 -0.78
CA THR A 54 5.01 -3.99 -0.26
C THR A 54 5.35 -3.87 1.21
N LEU A 55 4.60 -4.57 2.06
CA LEU A 55 4.98 -4.74 3.44
C LEU A 55 6.08 -5.80 3.53
N GLY A 56 7.22 -5.41 4.09
CA GLY A 56 8.33 -6.32 4.39
C GLY A 56 8.50 -6.55 5.89
N ASP A 57 9.62 -7.19 6.24
CA ASP A 57 10.23 -7.10 7.56
C ASP A 57 10.47 -5.61 7.89
N TRP A 58 10.28 -5.21 9.15
CA TRP A 58 10.25 -3.82 9.63
C TRP A 58 11.57 -3.06 9.41
N SER A 59 12.61 -3.74 8.91
CA SER A 59 13.88 -3.20 8.45
C SER A 59 13.87 -2.61 7.04
N THR A 60 12.80 -2.77 6.25
CA THR A 60 12.77 -2.41 4.82
C THR A 60 12.47 -0.93 4.51
N GLY A 61 12.41 -0.07 5.53
CA GLY A 61 12.09 1.35 5.38
C GLY A 61 10.61 1.65 5.62
N ASN A 62 10.13 2.82 5.19
CA ASN A 62 8.73 3.20 5.34
C ASN A 62 7.95 2.84 4.05
N PRO A 63 7.04 1.84 4.08
CA PRO A 63 6.27 1.44 2.92
C PRO A 63 5.05 2.34 2.66
N VAL A 64 4.77 3.31 3.54
CA VAL A 64 3.62 4.21 3.42
C VAL A 64 3.86 5.24 2.32
N LEU A 65 2.96 5.28 1.35
CA LEU A 65 3.01 6.16 0.18
C LEU A 65 2.18 7.43 0.39
N SER A 66 1.00 7.30 0.98
CA SER A 66 0.12 8.45 1.26
C SER A 66 -0.80 8.20 2.44
N VAL A 67 -1.14 9.28 3.15
CA VAL A 67 -2.03 9.28 4.30
C VAL A 67 -3.02 10.42 4.13
N ASN A 68 -4.30 10.14 4.36
CA ASN A 68 -5.36 11.11 4.56
C ASN A 68 -6.05 10.73 5.87
N LEU A 69 -5.57 11.29 6.98
CA LEU A 69 -6.07 11.05 8.31
C LEU A 69 -5.86 12.32 9.15
N ASP A 70 -6.94 12.79 9.76
CA ASP A 70 -6.92 13.87 10.73
C ASP A 70 -7.55 13.37 12.03
N ILE A 71 -6.86 13.57 13.15
CA ILE A 71 -7.38 13.27 14.48
C ILE A 71 -7.15 14.51 15.33
N ASN A 72 -8.23 15.09 15.86
CA ASN A 72 -8.18 16.29 16.70
C ASN A 72 -7.39 17.47 16.07
N GLY A 73 -7.48 17.63 14.74
CA GLY A 73 -6.77 18.67 14.00
C GLY A 73 -5.29 18.39 13.73
N TYR A 74 -4.79 17.21 14.12
CA TYR A 74 -3.46 16.75 13.72
C TYR A 74 -3.53 15.97 12.40
N ASN A 75 -2.87 16.49 11.37
CA ASN A 75 -2.80 15.88 10.06
C ASN A 75 -1.63 14.87 9.98
N TYR A 76 -1.95 13.60 9.80
CA TYR A 76 -0.96 12.56 9.56
C TYR A 76 -0.50 12.56 8.11
N THR A 77 0.78 12.29 7.89
CA THR A 77 1.43 12.28 6.58
C THR A 77 2.25 11.00 6.41
N ALA A 78 2.70 10.71 5.18
CA ALA A 78 3.61 9.58 4.95
C ALA A 78 4.93 9.68 5.74
N SER A 79 5.30 10.86 6.26
CA SER A 79 6.55 11.04 7.02
C SER A 79 6.46 10.61 8.48
N ASN A 80 5.25 10.53 9.05
CA ASN A 80 5.01 10.21 10.46
C ASN A 80 4.10 8.99 10.65
N VAL A 81 3.80 8.26 9.58
CA VAL A 81 3.05 6.99 9.59
C VAL A 81 3.91 5.92 8.95
N ASN A 82 3.84 4.72 9.50
CA ASN A 82 4.51 3.53 8.96
C ASN A 82 3.53 2.33 9.02
N ALA A 83 3.85 1.28 8.29
CA ALA A 83 3.08 0.05 8.25
C ALA A 83 4.01 -1.18 8.27
N GLY A 84 3.55 -2.28 8.87
CA GLY A 84 4.33 -3.50 9.00
C GLY A 84 3.46 -4.72 9.28
N ILE A 85 4.09 -5.90 9.32
CA ILE A 85 3.43 -7.19 9.55
C ILE A 85 3.89 -7.77 10.88
N ASN A 86 2.96 -8.19 11.75
CA ASN A 86 3.23 -9.00 12.94
C ASN A 86 2.47 -10.33 12.83
N GLY A 87 3.17 -11.40 12.46
CA GLY A 87 2.51 -12.67 12.17
C GLY A 87 1.58 -12.54 10.96
N SER A 88 0.27 -12.66 11.18
CA SER A 88 -0.76 -12.47 10.13
C SER A 88 -1.35 -11.07 10.11
N ASP A 89 -1.04 -10.25 11.11
CA ASP A 89 -1.68 -8.96 11.32
C ASP A 89 -0.90 -7.88 10.58
N ILE A 90 -1.65 -6.96 9.97
CA ILE A 90 -1.10 -5.74 9.41
C ILE A 90 -1.32 -4.63 10.43
N LEU A 91 -0.23 -3.96 10.78
CA LEU A 91 -0.21 -2.82 11.69
C LEU A 91 0.11 -1.58 10.89
N ILE A 92 -0.70 -0.55 11.06
CA ILE A 92 -0.44 0.79 10.53
C ILE A 92 -0.51 1.75 11.70
N GLY A 93 0.50 2.59 11.90
CA GLY A 93 0.49 3.48 13.04
C GLY A 93 1.45 4.65 12.91
N GLY A 94 1.37 5.55 13.88
CA GLY A 94 2.31 6.65 14.00
C GLY A 94 3.72 6.15 14.30
N THR A 95 4.73 6.92 13.89
CA THR A 95 6.13 6.56 14.09
C THR A 95 6.68 7.03 15.44
N LEU A 96 5.93 7.81 16.21
CA LEU A 96 6.41 8.45 17.43
C LEU A 96 6.79 7.43 18.51
N SER A 97 5.92 6.45 18.75
CA SER A 97 6.15 5.34 19.67
C SER A 97 6.48 4.03 18.95
N GLY A 98 6.63 4.10 17.62
CA GLY A 98 6.64 2.95 16.71
C GLY A 98 5.25 2.37 16.48
N ILE A 99 5.09 1.59 15.41
CA ILE A 99 3.78 1.07 14.96
C ILE A 99 3.14 0.03 15.91
N THR A 100 3.79 -0.29 17.02
CA THR A 100 3.34 -1.24 18.05
C THR A 100 2.99 -0.59 19.38
N GLY A 101 3.08 0.73 19.48
CA GLY A 101 2.95 1.44 20.74
C GLY A 101 2.18 2.72 20.56
N ILE A 102 1.55 3.16 21.64
CA ILE A 102 0.95 4.48 21.75
C ILE A 102 1.43 5.08 23.06
N SER A 103 2.12 6.22 22.97
CA SER A 103 2.39 7.05 24.13
C SER A 103 1.14 7.85 24.49
N TRP A 104 0.95 8.10 25.78
CA TRP A 104 -0.14 8.95 26.24
C TRP A 104 0.20 10.41 25.99
N ALA A 105 -0.82 11.26 25.82
CA ALA A 105 -0.66 12.70 25.60
C ALA A 105 0.23 13.07 24.40
N THR A 106 0.21 12.25 23.34
CA THR A 106 0.93 12.49 22.08
C THR A 106 -0.02 12.32 20.91
N ASP A 107 0.30 12.90 19.75
CA ASP A 107 -0.44 12.61 18.52
C ASP A 107 0.11 11.31 17.93
N ASP A 108 -0.53 10.19 18.29
CA ASP A 108 -0.16 8.85 17.85
C ASP A 108 -1.39 7.97 17.63
N PHE A 109 -1.26 6.93 16.82
CA PHE A 109 -2.34 5.99 16.56
C PHE A 109 -1.81 4.63 16.14
N TRP A 110 -2.69 3.63 16.23
CA TRP A 110 -2.53 2.38 15.49
C TRP A 110 -3.86 1.95 14.89
N LEU A 111 -3.77 1.18 13.81
CA LEU A 111 -4.82 0.40 13.18
C LEU A 111 -4.28 -1.03 12.97
N ILE A 112 -5.03 -2.02 13.43
CA ILE A 112 -4.75 -3.44 13.16
C ILE A 112 -5.89 -4.05 12.36
N TYR A 113 -5.51 -4.87 11.39
CA TYR A 113 -6.43 -5.71 10.65
C TYR A 113 -5.75 -6.97 10.14
N THR A 114 -6.57 -8.00 9.88
CA THR A 114 -6.13 -9.32 9.45
C THR A 114 -7.07 -9.79 8.36
N ASN A 115 -6.55 -10.28 7.23
CA ASN A 115 -7.37 -10.77 6.11
C ASN A 115 -8.51 -9.80 5.72
N ASN A 116 -8.18 -8.51 5.56
CA ASN A 116 -9.12 -7.43 5.22
C ASN A 116 -10.26 -7.21 6.23
N THR A 117 -10.11 -7.71 7.46
CA THR A 117 -11.07 -7.52 8.56
C THR A 117 -10.41 -6.66 9.64
N PRO A 118 -11.00 -5.50 10.01
CA PRO A 118 -10.43 -4.67 11.06
C PRO A 118 -10.54 -5.37 12.41
N ASP A 119 -9.49 -5.27 13.21
CA ASP A 119 -9.46 -5.75 14.57
C ASP A 119 -9.66 -4.60 15.54
N SER A 120 -8.76 -3.61 15.50
CA SER A 120 -8.74 -2.53 16.48
C SER A 120 -8.12 -1.25 15.95
N PHE A 121 -8.64 -0.12 16.44
CA PHE A 121 -8.08 1.21 16.25
C PHE A 121 -7.83 1.85 17.60
N PHE A 122 -6.65 2.41 17.78
CA PHE A 122 -6.28 3.16 18.98
C PHE A 122 -5.70 4.50 18.57
N TYR A 123 -5.92 5.53 19.38
CA TYR A 123 -5.21 6.79 19.23
C TYR A 123 -5.02 7.51 20.56
N SER A 124 -4.04 8.38 20.60
CA SER A 124 -3.87 9.42 21.60
C SER A 124 -3.78 10.77 20.92
N VAL A 125 -3.96 11.85 21.69
CA VAL A 125 -3.78 13.22 21.19
C VAL A 125 -2.87 13.99 22.13
N SER A 126 -2.14 14.96 21.59
CA SER A 126 -1.32 15.85 22.40
C SER A 126 -2.14 16.64 23.41
N GLY A 127 -1.62 16.77 24.64
CA GLY A 127 -2.24 17.54 25.71
C GLY A 127 -3.26 16.80 26.59
N THR A 128 -3.68 15.59 26.22
CA THR A 128 -4.60 14.77 27.02
C THR A 128 -4.00 13.42 27.33
N ALA A 129 -3.77 13.12 28.62
CA ALA A 129 -3.20 11.85 29.08
C ALA A 129 -4.28 10.74 29.08
N ASP A 130 -4.67 10.28 27.89
CA ASP A 130 -5.58 9.16 27.67
C ASP A 130 -5.21 8.44 26.36
N VAL A 131 -5.80 7.27 26.17
CA VAL A 131 -5.81 6.52 24.91
C VAL A 131 -7.26 6.13 24.65
N TRP A 132 -7.70 6.34 23.42
CA TRP A 132 -9.02 5.93 22.98
C TRP A 132 -8.90 4.72 22.08
N SER A 133 -9.72 3.71 22.35
CA SER A 133 -9.72 2.45 21.60
C SER A 133 -11.11 2.09 21.09
N SER A 134 -11.17 1.49 19.91
CA SER A 134 -12.39 0.93 19.35
C SER A 134 -12.08 -0.31 18.50
N ASN A 135 -13.00 -1.27 18.55
CA ASN A 135 -13.10 -2.40 17.62
C ASN A 135 -14.37 -2.33 16.75
N VAL A 136 -15.05 -1.17 16.75
CA VAL A 136 -16.29 -0.94 15.99
C VAL A 136 -15.95 -0.09 14.77
N PHE A 137 -16.20 -0.65 13.59
CA PHE A 137 -15.96 0.00 12.31
C PHE A 137 -17.25 0.05 11.50
N SER A 138 -17.73 1.25 11.19
CA SER A 138 -18.86 1.44 10.28
C SER A 138 -18.46 1.31 8.81
N GLN A 139 -17.17 1.46 8.51
CA GLN A 139 -16.58 1.24 7.19
C GLN A 139 -15.19 0.64 7.33
N PHE A 140 -14.88 -0.38 6.53
CA PHE A 140 -13.53 -0.87 6.33
C PHE A 140 -13.40 -1.50 4.94
N SER A 141 -12.36 -1.13 4.20
CA SER A 141 -12.05 -1.70 2.90
C SER A 141 -10.56 -1.67 2.64
N VAL A 142 -10.04 -2.79 2.15
CA VAL A 142 -8.67 -2.92 1.65
C VAL A 142 -8.76 -3.15 0.15
N GLN A 143 -8.10 -2.30 -0.62
CA GLN A 143 -8.08 -2.34 -2.08
C GLN A 143 -6.64 -2.44 -2.57
N GLU A 144 -6.35 -3.52 -3.29
CA GLU A 144 -5.08 -3.64 -4.01
C GLU A 144 -5.14 -2.81 -5.29
N GLY A 145 -4.04 -2.13 -5.61
CA GLY A 145 -3.88 -1.40 -6.86
C GLY A 145 -3.94 -2.33 -8.07
N ALA A 146 -4.12 -1.75 -9.26
CA ALA A 146 -4.05 -2.51 -10.51
C ALA A 146 -2.62 -2.53 -11.04
N ALA A 147 -2.19 -3.67 -11.59
CA ALA A 147 -0.91 -3.76 -12.28
C ALA A 147 -0.88 -2.80 -13.47
N PRO A 148 0.23 -2.07 -13.69
CA PRO A 148 0.40 -1.31 -14.91
C PRO A 148 0.28 -2.26 -16.10
N VAL A 149 -0.85 -2.20 -16.82
CA VAL A 149 -1.03 -2.99 -18.03
C VAL A 149 -0.16 -2.35 -19.10
N PRO A 150 0.72 -3.09 -19.80
CA PRO A 150 1.52 -2.53 -20.88
C PRO A 150 0.61 -1.80 -21.86
N GLU A 151 0.88 -0.51 -22.07
CA GLU A 151 0.03 0.32 -22.90
C GLU A 151 -0.07 -0.27 -24.32
N PRO A 152 -1.24 -0.17 -24.98
CA PRO A 152 -1.42 -0.63 -26.35
C PRO A 152 -0.34 -0.11 -27.31
N GLY A 153 0.16 1.11 -27.08
CA GLY A 153 1.24 1.72 -27.86
C GLY A 153 2.57 0.97 -27.78
N THR A 154 2.95 0.48 -26.60
CA THR A 154 4.20 -0.28 -26.41
C THR A 154 4.14 -1.62 -27.13
N MET A 155 3.00 -2.30 -27.07
CA MET A 155 2.77 -3.54 -27.83
C MET A 155 2.77 -3.29 -29.33
N MET A 156 2.16 -2.20 -29.79
CA MET A 156 2.16 -1.81 -31.20
C MET A 156 3.57 -1.46 -31.70
N LEU A 157 4.35 -0.71 -30.93
CA LEU A 157 5.72 -0.34 -31.28
C LEU A 157 6.64 -1.57 -31.33
N LEU A 158 6.51 -2.48 -30.36
CA LEU A 158 7.22 -3.74 -30.36
C LEU A 158 6.85 -4.59 -31.59
N GLY A 159 5.55 -4.71 -31.89
CA GLY A 159 5.05 -5.40 -33.07
C GLY A 159 5.58 -4.78 -34.38
N ALA A 160 5.54 -3.45 -34.49
CA ALA A 160 6.09 -2.71 -35.63
C ALA A 160 7.61 -2.91 -35.77
N GLY A 161 8.33 -2.92 -34.65
CA GLY A 161 9.77 -3.21 -34.60
C GLY A 161 10.09 -4.61 -35.16
N PHE A 162 9.36 -5.63 -34.74
CA PHE A 162 9.53 -6.99 -35.28
C PHE A 162 9.19 -7.09 -36.77
N LEU A 163 8.13 -6.42 -37.22
CA LEU A 163 7.78 -6.36 -38.64
C LEU A 163 8.89 -5.68 -39.46
N GLY A 164 9.44 -4.58 -38.97
CA GLY A 164 10.57 -3.88 -39.59
C GLY A 164 11.80 -4.77 -39.73
N LEU A 165 12.17 -5.50 -38.66
CA LEU A 165 13.28 -6.45 -38.67
C LEU A 165 13.05 -7.61 -39.64
N ALA A 166 11.83 -8.14 -39.74
CA ALA A 166 11.48 -9.20 -40.67
C ALA A 166 11.64 -8.75 -42.15
N VAL A 167 11.19 -7.53 -42.47
CA VAL A 167 11.34 -6.95 -43.81
C VAL A 167 12.81 -6.74 -44.16
N LEU A 168 13.60 -6.16 -43.25
CA LEU A 168 15.05 -5.98 -43.45
C LEU A 168 15.78 -7.31 -43.64
N GLY A 169 15.42 -8.34 -42.86
CA GLY A 169 15.98 -9.68 -42.97
C GLY A 169 15.69 -10.37 -44.31
N LYS A 170 14.52 -10.11 -44.90
CA LYS A 170 14.17 -10.63 -46.25
C LYS A 170 15.01 -9.97 -47.34
N ARG A 171 15.21 -8.65 -47.29
CA ARG A 171 15.98 -7.91 -48.30
C ARG A 171 17.44 -8.38 -48.36
N ARG A 172 18.05 -8.69 -47.22
CA ARG A 172 19.44 -9.17 -47.12
C ARG A 172 19.70 -10.56 -47.69
N LYS A 173 18.67 -11.39 -47.91
CA LYS A 173 18.83 -12.74 -48.48
C LYS A 173 18.63 -12.80 -49.99
N ASN A 174 18.08 -11.74 -50.57
CA ASN A 174 17.76 -11.64 -52.00
C ASN A 174 18.78 -10.78 -52.76
N VAL A 175 19.90 -10.43 -52.11
CA VAL A 175 21.10 -9.82 -52.69
C VAL A 175 22.22 -10.84 -52.52
#